data_AF-A0A4R4ITM1-F1
#
_entry.id   AF-A0A4R4ITM1-F1
#
_cell.length_a   1.000
_cell.length_b   1.000
_cell.length_c   1.000
_cell.angle_alpha   90.00
_cell.angle_beta   90.00
_cell.angle_gamma   90.00
#
_symmetry.space_group_name_H-M   'P 1'
#
loop_
_entity.id
_entity.type
_entity.pdbx_description
1 polymer ?
#
loop_
_entity_poly.entity_id
_entity_poly.type
_entity_poly.pdbx_seq_one_letter_code
_entity_poly.pdbx_strand_id
1 'polypeptide(L)'
;MYVSTSDANWKIYDTAPKDTDQLKYLCRRECFDWLRKNVPDFDGALSLENHTEDRYDTLEAVKNAFIQAAVVTSATLVDLDPKDMESVLTTILLPLTDQNDSDYHSNYQEIHLIIVKNYNRQANECDAIGFLGLGWELNIKDYRKKSKDAVSGHDTDFRIQSWSGFYQSWDDIETQYAAAVQALRNQK
;
A
#
# COMPACT_ATOMS: atom_id res chain seq x y z
N MET A 1 -19.38 32.00 -9.17
CA MET A 1 -18.04 31.45 -8.84
C MET A 1 -18.30 30.13 -8.14
N TYR A 2 -18.25 29.02 -8.86
CA TYR A 2 -18.34 27.69 -8.25
C TYR A 2 -16.96 27.34 -7.73
N VAL A 3 -16.82 27.23 -6.41
CA VAL A 3 -15.69 26.56 -5.79
C VAL A 3 -16.00 25.08 -5.90
N SER A 4 -15.47 24.41 -6.92
CA SER A 4 -15.31 22.97 -6.83
C SER A 4 -14.15 22.74 -5.88
N THR A 5 -14.46 22.44 -4.62
CA THR A 5 -13.52 21.72 -3.78
C THR A 5 -13.16 20.46 -4.55
N SER A 6 -11.90 20.29 -4.95
CA SER A 6 -11.45 19.06 -5.56
C SER A 6 -11.51 17.98 -4.49
N ASP A 7 -12.66 17.33 -4.38
CA ASP A 7 -12.76 16.06 -3.68
C ASP A 7 -11.70 15.15 -4.32
N ALA A 8 -10.79 14.58 -3.53
CA ALA A 8 -9.74 13.69 -4.02
C ALA A 8 -10.37 12.71 -5.04
N ASN A 9 -9.89 12.75 -6.28
CA ASN A 9 -10.60 12.13 -7.41
C ASN A 9 -10.63 10.60 -7.29
N TRP A 10 -9.66 10.03 -6.59
CA TRP A 10 -9.54 8.60 -6.36
C TRP A 10 -10.04 8.23 -4.96
N LYS A 11 -10.72 7.09 -4.87
CA LYS A 11 -11.20 6.51 -3.62
C LYS A 11 -10.85 5.03 -3.54
N ILE A 12 -10.50 4.57 -2.34
CA ILE A 12 -10.31 3.15 -2.05
C ILE A 12 -11.68 2.46 -2.06
N TYR A 13 -11.80 1.38 -2.82
CA TYR A 13 -13.03 0.61 -2.95
C TYR A 13 -12.74 -0.89 -2.94
N ASP A 14 -13.08 -1.58 -1.86
CA ASP A 14 -12.73 -3.00 -1.69
C ASP A 14 -13.48 -3.97 -2.62
N THR A 15 -14.59 -3.53 -3.23
CA THR A 15 -15.57 -4.42 -3.91
C THR A 15 -16.08 -3.95 -5.27
N ALA A 16 -15.55 -2.88 -5.87
CA ALA A 16 -16.12 -2.28 -7.09
C ALA A 16 -15.17 -2.29 -8.31
N PRO A 17 -15.70 -2.15 -9.54
CA PRO A 17 -17.06 -2.44 -10.00
C PRO A 17 -17.22 -3.88 -10.58
N LYS A 18 -16.12 -4.57 -10.89
CA LYS A 18 -16.05 -5.92 -11.51
C LYS A 18 -14.69 -6.56 -11.15
N ASP A 19 -14.61 -7.90 -11.12
CA ASP A 19 -13.38 -8.72 -11.04
C ASP A 19 -12.18 -8.16 -10.23
N THR A 20 -12.43 -7.69 -9.00
CA THR A 20 -11.43 -7.08 -8.11
C THR A 20 -10.25 -8.02 -7.80
N ASP A 21 -10.43 -9.33 -7.90
CA ASP A 21 -9.37 -10.32 -7.72
C ASP A 21 -8.30 -10.26 -8.80
N GLN A 22 -8.65 -9.93 -10.05
CA GLN A 22 -7.67 -9.77 -11.13
C GLN A 22 -6.79 -8.56 -10.86
N LEU A 23 -7.38 -7.43 -10.47
CA LEU A 23 -6.64 -6.23 -10.11
C LEU A 23 -5.76 -6.45 -8.87
N LYS A 24 -6.26 -7.15 -7.84
CA LYS A 24 -5.45 -7.54 -6.68
C LYS A 24 -4.27 -8.43 -7.10
N TYR A 25 -4.47 -9.35 -8.05
CA TYR A 25 -3.38 -10.16 -8.60
C TYR A 25 -2.34 -9.31 -9.33
N LEU A 26 -2.78 -8.38 -10.19
CA LEU A 26 -1.90 -7.45 -10.90
C LEU A 26 -1.15 -6.51 -9.95
N CYS A 27 -1.75 -6.20 -8.80
CA CYS A 27 -1.17 -5.39 -7.74
C CYS A 27 -0.09 -6.13 -6.93
N ARG A 28 0.04 -7.45 -7.00
CA ARG A 28 1.13 -8.16 -6.32
C ARG A 28 2.48 -7.68 -6.84
N ARG A 29 3.47 -7.53 -5.96
CA ARG A 29 4.76 -6.96 -6.37
C ARG A 29 5.42 -7.74 -7.51
N GLU A 30 5.42 -9.07 -7.43
CA GLU A 30 5.96 -9.95 -8.47
C GLU A 30 5.27 -9.73 -9.84
N CYS A 31 3.98 -9.46 -9.83
CA CYS A 31 3.17 -9.28 -11.03
C CYS A 31 3.39 -7.89 -11.63
N PHE A 32 3.37 -6.86 -10.78
CA PHE A 32 3.68 -5.49 -11.17
C PHE A 32 5.06 -5.37 -11.85
N ASP A 33 6.09 -5.97 -11.25
CA ASP A 33 7.45 -5.95 -11.80
C ASP A 33 7.51 -6.69 -13.15
N TRP A 34 6.76 -7.78 -13.29
CA TRP A 34 6.63 -8.49 -14.56
C TRP A 34 5.95 -7.63 -15.64
N LEU A 35 4.84 -6.96 -15.31
CA LEU A 35 4.12 -6.10 -16.25
C LEU A 35 5.01 -4.96 -16.75
N ARG A 36 5.69 -4.25 -15.83
CA ARG A 36 6.63 -3.16 -16.19
C ARG A 36 7.73 -3.59 -17.14
N LYS A 37 8.17 -4.85 -17.02
CA LYS A 37 9.26 -5.39 -17.83
C LYS A 37 8.79 -5.90 -19.19
N ASN A 38 7.58 -6.45 -19.28
CA ASN A 38 7.14 -7.27 -20.41
C ASN A 38 5.96 -6.68 -21.20
N VAL A 39 5.24 -5.70 -20.67
CA VAL A 39 4.11 -5.05 -21.32
C VAL A 39 4.52 -3.64 -21.74
N PRO A 40 4.75 -3.38 -23.05
CA PRO A 40 5.31 -2.10 -23.52
C PRO A 40 4.53 -0.85 -23.10
N ASP A 41 3.21 -0.96 -23.02
CA ASP A 41 2.31 0.17 -22.73
C ASP A 41 1.79 0.16 -21.29
N PHE A 42 2.39 -0.63 -20.40
CA PHE A 42 2.01 -0.63 -18.98
C PHE A 42 2.59 0.61 -18.29
N ASP A 43 1.72 1.53 -17.89
CA ASP A 43 2.04 2.83 -17.29
C ASP A 43 2.30 2.78 -15.78
N GLY A 44 2.57 1.58 -15.25
CA GLY A 44 2.75 1.35 -13.83
C GLY A 44 3.86 2.20 -13.20
N ALA A 45 3.52 2.88 -12.11
CA ALA A 45 4.42 3.77 -11.40
C ALA A 45 4.95 3.12 -10.11
N LEU A 46 6.20 3.41 -9.78
CA LEU A 46 6.89 2.90 -8.59
C LEU A 46 7.48 4.10 -7.84
N SER A 47 7.16 4.22 -6.56
CA SER A 47 7.73 5.25 -5.70
C SER A 47 9.20 4.95 -5.38
N LEU A 48 9.93 5.99 -4.97
CA LEU A 48 11.20 5.78 -4.29
C LEU A 48 10.94 5.06 -2.96
N GLU A 49 11.85 4.16 -2.58
CA GLU A 49 11.80 3.56 -1.26
C GLU A 49 12.00 4.63 -0.19
N ASN A 50 11.11 4.64 0.80
CA ASN A 50 11.25 5.42 2.01
C ASN A 50 11.85 4.54 3.10
N HIS A 51 13.07 4.84 3.50
CA HIS A 51 13.78 4.15 4.57
C HIS A 51 13.93 5.10 5.76
N THR A 52 13.52 4.63 6.94
CA THR A 52 13.61 5.37 8.20
C THR A 52 14.31 4.50 9.23
N GLU A 53 15.32 5.06 9.89
CA GLU A 53 16.00 4.47 11.04
C GLU A 53 16.01 5.53 12.15
N ASP A 54 15.27 5.28 13.23
CA ASP A 54 15.10 6.24 14.33
C ASP A 54 14.74 5.54 15.65
N ARG A 55 14.85 6.26 16.77
CA ARG A 55 14.48 5.78 18.10
C ARG A 55 13.24 6.51 18.60
N TYR A 56 12.17 5.75 18.87
CA TYR A 56 10.90 6.31 19.35
C TYR A 56 10.64 5.99 20.82
N ASP A 57 10.06 6.93 21.57
CA ASP A 57 9.78 6.73 23.01
C ASP A 57 8.65 5.75 23.30
N THR A 58 7.76 5.52 22.33
CA THR A 58 6.56 4.67 22.48
C THR A 58 6.23 3.91 21.21
N LEU A 59 5.59 2.75 21.32
CA LEU A 59 5.06 2.01 20.17
C LEU A 59 4.05 2.84 19.36
N GLU A 60 3.28 3.71 20.00
CA GLU A 60 2.35 4.60 19.30
C GLU A 60 3.08 5.60 18.40
N ALA A 61 4.23 6.12 18.84
CA ALA A 61 5.08 6.98 18.02
C ALA A 61 5.67 6.21 16.82
N VAL A 62 6.05 4.94 16.99
CA VAL A 62 6.46 4.06 15.89
C VAL A 62 5.34 3.91 14.86
N LYS A 63 4.11 3.58 15.31
CA LYS A 63 2.94 3.42 14.44
C LYS A 63 2.64 4.71 13.66
N ASN A 64 2.66 5.86 14.33
CA ASN A 64 2.41 7.15 13.68
C ASN A 64 3.48 7.49 12.63
N ALA A 65 4.76 7.26 12.95
CA ALA A 65 5.85 7.47 12.00
C ALA A 65 5.71 6.56 10.76
N PHE A 66 5.40 5.28 10.97
CA PHE A 66 5.14 4.34 9.90
C PHE A 66 3.96 4.76 9.02
N ILE A 67 2.82 5.11 9.62
CA ILE A 67 1.62 5.56 8.89
C ILE A 67 1.95 6.81 8.07
N GLN A 68 2.60 7.80 8.66
CA GLN A 68 2.98 9.03 7.97
C GLN A 68 3.89 8.74 6.77
N ALA A 69 4.90 7.89 6.94
CA ALA A 69 5.79 7.51 5.86
C ALA A 69 5.05 6.76 4.73
N ALA A 70 4.14 5.85 5.06
CA ALA A 70 3.32 5.12 4.09
C ALA A 70 2.35 6.05 3.32
N VAL A 71 1.72 7.01 4.00
CA VAL A 71 0.86 8.02 3.37
C VAL A 71 1.66 8.89 2.40
N VAL A 72 2.81 9.43 2.84
CA VAL A 72 3.68 10.26 1.98
C VAL A 72 4.17 9.48 0.77
N THR A 73 4.60 8.24 0.96
CA THR A 73 5.10 7.38 -0.13
C THR A 73 4.00 7.11 -1.16
N SER A 74 2.79 6.80 -0.69
CA SER A 74 1.64 6.51 -1.57
C SER A 74 1.11 7.75 -2.30
N ALA A 75 1.13 8.92 -1.66
CA ALA A 75 0.68 10.18 -2.23
C ALA A 75 1.54 10.63 -3.43
N THR A 76 2.75 10.10 -3.59
CA THR A 76 3.58 10.35 -4.79
C THR A 76 3.00 9.73 -6.07
N LEU A 77 2.13 8.74 -5.93
CA LEU A 77 1.61 7.93 -7.05
C LEU A 77 0.14 8.19 -7.35
N VAL A 78 -0.66 8.52 -6.33
CA VAL A 78 -2.10 8.72 -6.47
C VAL A 78 -2.59 9.81 -5.53
N ASP A 79 -3.48 10.65 -6.05
CA ASP A 79 -4.20 11.68 -5.29
C ASP A 79 -5.39 11.05 -4.53
N LEU A 80 -5.07 10.34 -3.44
CA LEU A 80 -6.03 9.79 -2.48
C LEU A 80 -6.19 10.73 -1.28
N ASP A 81 -7.37 10.69 -0.64
CA ASP A 81 -7.55 11.32 0.66
C ASP A 81 -6.62 10.66 1.69
N PRO A 82 -5.70 11.40 2.33
CA PRO A 82 -4.79 10.85 3.32
C PRO A 82 -5.51 10.09 4.44
N LYS A 83 -6.73 10.52 4.82
CA LYS A 83 -7.51 9.87 5.88
C LYS A 83 -7.98 8.46 5.50
N ASP A 84 -8.27 8.23 4.23
CA ASP A 84 -8.66 6.90 3.73
C ASP A 84 -7.46 5.94 3.88
N MET A 85 -6.25 6.40 3.54
CA MET A 85 -5.01 5.64 3.71
C MET A 85 -4.66 5.42 5.19
N GLU A 86 -4.75 6.45 6.03
CA GLU A 86 -4.51 6.35 7.48
C GLU A 86 -5.42 5.30 8.13
N SER A 87 -6.70 5.27 7.78
CA SER A 87 -7.66 4.29 8.31
C SER A 87 -7.30 2.86 7.94
N VAL A 88 -6.89 2.63 6.69
CA VAL A 88 -6.43 1.31 6.22
C VAL A 88 -5.18 0.88 6.98
N LEU A 89 -4.16 1.75 7.04
CA LEU A 89 -2.86 1.44 7.65
C LEU A 89 -2.98 1.21 9.16
N THR A 90 -3.82 1.98 9.85
CA THR A 90 -4.09 1.78 11.28
C THR A 90 -4.61 0.37 11.54
N THR A 91 -5.49 -0.13 10.67
CA THR A 91 -6.07 -1.49 10.78
C THR A 91 -4.99 -2.57 10.64
N ILE A 92 -4.05 -2.38 9.71
CA ILE A 92 -2.93 -3.32 9.47
C ILE A 92 -2.01 -3.41 10.70
N LEU A 93 -1.79 -2.29 11.39
CA LEU A 93 -0.89 -2.21 12.55
C LEU A 93 -1.56 -2.59 13.88
N LEU A 94 -2.85 -2.94 13.89
CA LEU A 94 -3.56 -3.37 15.10
C LEU A 94 -2.91 -4.56 15.84
N PRO A 95 -2.37 -5.60 15.15
CA PRO A 95 -1.73 -6.73 15.82
C PRO A 95 -0.41 -6.38 16.53
N LEU A 96 0.20 -5.23 16.24
CA LEU A 96 1.37 -4.74 16.95
C LEU A 96 0.95 -4.33 18.38
N THR A 97 1.25 -5.18 19.36
CA THR A 97 0.90 -4.97 20.77
C THR A 97 2.11 -5.24 21.66
N ASP A 98 2.32 -4.42 22.69
CA ASP A 98 3.49 -4.39 23.62
C ASP A 98 3.81 -5.72 24.38
N GLN A 99 3.34 -6.88 23.92
CA GLN A 99 3.48 -8.16 24.60
C GLN A 99 4.86 -8.79 24.37
N ASN A 100 5.75 -8.58 25.33
CA ASN A 100 6.86 -9.44 25.82
C ASN A 100 7.96 -9.99 24.90
N ASP A 101 7.87 -9.88 23.58
CA ASP A 101 9.00 -10.23 22.70
C ASP A 101 10.14 -9.22 22.87
N SER A 102 11.39 -9.65 22.69
CA SER A 102 12.56 -8.76 22.80
C SER A 102 12.70 -7.86 21.59
N ASP A 103 12.35 -8.37 20.40
CA ASP A 103 12.41 -7.67 19.12
C ASP A 103 11.18 -8.05 18.28
N TYR A 104 10.71 -7.12 17.45
CA TYR A 104 9.66 -7.34 16.46
C TYR A 104 10.22 -7.26 15.04
N HIS A 105 9.83 -8.22 14.21
CA HIS A 105 10.14 -8.25 12.78
C HIS A 105 8.89 -8.62 11.99
N SER A 106 8.44 -7.74 11.10
CA SER A 106 7.26 -8.04 10.28
C SER A 106 7.53 -9.06 9.17
N ASN A 107 8.80 -9.26 8.78
CA ASN A 107 9.18 -9.70 7.43
C ASN A 107 8.58 -8.79 6.34
N TYR A 108 8.85 -9.09 5.08
CA TYR A 108 8.20 -8.36 3.98
C TYR A 108 6.69 -8.61 4.01
N GLN A 109 5.93 -7.53 4.02
CA GLN A 109 4.48 -7.50 3.98
C GLN A 109 4.02 -6.67 2.80
N GLU A 110 2.81 -6.95 2.28
CA GLU A 110 2.18 -6.14 1.25
C GLU A 110 0.67 -5.99 1.49
N ILE A 111 0.12 -4.86 1.06
CA ILE A 111 -1.31 -4.63 0.92
C ILE A 111 -1.63 -4.18 -0.49
N HIS A 112 -2.75 -4.68 -1.03
CA HIS A 112 -3.25 -4.35 -2.35
C HIS A 112 -4.60 -3.63 -2.22
N LEU A 113 -4.61 -2.36 -2.62
CA LEU A 113 -5.78 -1.51 -2.60
C LEU A 113 -6.31 -1.34 -4.00
N ILE A 114 -7.63 -1.45 -4.16
CA ILE A 114 -8.31 -1.08 -5.40
C ILE A 114 -8.76 0.37 -5.26
N ILE A 115 -8.47 1.16 -6.29
CA ILE A 115 -8.78 2.57 -6.33
C ILE A 115 -9.64 2.85 -7.56
N VAL A 116 -10.65 3.69 -7.38
CA VAL A 116 -11.58 4.07 -8.46
C VAL A 116 -11.71 5.58 -8.53
N LYS A 117 -11.86 6.09 -9.75
CA LYS A 117 -12.07 7.51 -10.02
C LYS A 117 -13.54 7.78 -10.34
N ASN A 118 -14.14 8.77 -9.66
CA ASN A 118 -15.51 9.23 -9.93
C ASN A 118 -16.57 8.11 -9.96
N TYR A 119 -16.49 7.15 -9.02
CA TYR A 119 -17.38 5.99 -9.03
C TYR A 119 -18.85 6.35 -8.73
N ASN A 120 -19.72 6.10 -9.69
CA ASN A 120 -21.17 6.20 -9.57
C ASN A 120 -21.76 4.85 -9.13
N ARG A 121 -22.08 4.76 -7.84
CA ARG A 121 -22.69 3.55 -7.23
C ARG A 121 -24.04 3.16 -7.82
N GLN A 122 -24.84 4.12 -8.31
CA GLN A 122 -26.16 3.84 -8.86
C GLN A 122 -26.06 3.21 -10.26
N ALA A 123 -25.10 3.68 -11.06
CA ALA A 123 -24.83 3.15 -12.39
C ALA A 123 -23.86 1.95 -12.38
N ASN A 124 -23.13 1.73 -11.28
CA ASN A 124 -22.01 0.78 -11.18
C ASN A 124 -20.89 1.08 -12.20
N GLU A 125 -20.59 2.37 -12.40
CA GLU A 125 -19.64 2.88 -13.39
C GLU A 125 -18.61 3.80 -12.73
N CYS A 126 -17.38 3.83 -13.25
CA CYS A 126 -16.32 4.76 -12.85
C CYS A 126 -15.60 5.29 -14.08
N ASP A 127 -14.99 6.47 -13.96
CA ASP A 127 -14.19 7.07 -15.04
C ASP A 127 -12.87 6.33 -15.25
N ALA A 128 -12.31 5.77 -14.18
CA ALA A 128 -11.08 4.98 -14.21
C ALA A 128 -11.01 4.05 -13.00
N ILE A 129 -10.23 2.99 -13.16
CA ILE A 129 -9.93 2.02 -12.11
C ILE A 129 -8.42 1.78 -12.05
N GLY A 130 -7.93 1.42 -10.88
CA GLY A 130 -6.53 1.08 -10.71
C GLY A 130 -6.30 0.32 -9.44
N PHE A 131 -5.02 0.11 -9.16
CA PHE A 131 -4.56 -0.42 -7.89
C PHE A 131 -3.46 0.46 -7.30
N LEU A 132 -3.35 0.39 -5.98
CA LEU A 132 -2.22 0.88 -5.21
C LEU A 132 -1.71 -0.27 -4.34
N GLY A 133 -0.48 -0.68 -4.57
CA GLY A 133 0.24 -1.60 -3.72
C GLY A 133 1.16 -0.85 -2.77
N LEU A 134 1.28 -1.34 -1.55
CA LEU A 134 2.24 -0.87 -0.56
C LEU A 134 2.94 -2.08 0.02
N GLY A 135 4.26 -2.11 -0.09
CA GLY A 135 5.12 -3.13 0.49
C GLY A 135 5.99 -2.54 1.59
N TRP A 136 6.20 -3.29 2.66
CA TRP A 136 7.03 -2.82 3.78
C TRP A 136 7.73 -3.92 4.55
N GLU A 137 8.79 -3.52 5.25
CA GLU A 137 9.43 -4.24 6.33
C GLU A 137 9.55 -3.31 7.54
N LEU A 138 9.15 -3.78 8.73
CA LEU A 138 9.23 -3.06 9.99
C LEU A 138 9.97 -3.92 11.01
N ASN A 139 11.06 -3.36 11.53
CA ASN A 139 11.92 -3.92 12.56
C ASN A 139 11.89 -3.00 13.78
N ILE A 140 11.62 -3.56 14.96
CA ILE A 140 11.67 -2.82 16.22
C ILE A 140 12.53 -3.62 17.20
N LYS A 141 13.67 -3.08 17.59
CA LYS A 141 14.54 -3.67 18.61
C LYS A 141 14.19 -3.17 20.00
N ASP A 142 14.52 -3.99 21.00
CA ASP A 142 14.32 -3.69 22.43
C ASP A 142 12.86 -3.35 22.77
N TYR A 143 11.95 -4.22 22.32
CA TYR A 143 10.50 -4.13 22.49
C TYR A 143 10.00 -4.23 23.96
N ARG A 144 10.90 -4.22 24.97
CA ARG A 144 10.57 -4.42 26.39
C ARG A 144 10.49 -3.12 27.21
N LYS A 145 9.48 -3.08 28.09
CA LYS A 145 9.32 -2.11 29.19
C LYS A 145 10.46 -2.18 30.21
N LYS A 146 11.12 -1.03 30.39
CA LYS A 146 11.72 -0.48 31.63
C LYS A 146 12.32 -1.49 32.62
N SER A 147 13.62 -1.77 32.49
CA SER A 147 14.46 -1.92 33.68
C SER A 147 14.86 -0.51 34.17
N LYS A 148 15.17 -0.34 35.46
CA LYS A 148 15.59 0.96 36.03
C LYS A 148 16.84 1.56 35.36
N ASP A 149 17.58 0.73 34.61
CA ASP A 149 18.84 1.08 33.95
C ASP A 149 18.78 0.91 32.41
N ALA A 150 17.63 0.51 31.85
CA ALA A 150 17.47 0.33 30.40
C ALA A 150 17.18 1.68 29.75
N VAL A 151 17.94 2.01 28.69
CA VAL A 151 17.66 3.15 27.82
C VAL A 151 16.23 2.97 27.29
N SER A 152 15.31 3.85 27.68
CA SER A 152 13.93 3.80 27.18
C SER A 152 13.91 4.09 25.69
N GLY A 153 13.11 3.37 24.92
CA GLY A 153 12.86 3.66 23.51
C GLY A 153 12.93 2.42 22.62
N HIS A 154 12.34 2.56 21.44
CA HIS A 154 12.15 1.54 20.42
C HIS A 154 13.05 1.90 19.23
N ASP A 155 14.21 1.25 19.11
CA ASP A 155 15.06 1.41 17.93
C ASP A 155 14.33 0.77 16.75
N THR A 156 13.94 1.60 15.81
CA THR A 156 13.00 1.24 14.75
C THR A 156 13.67 1.47 13.41
N ASP A 157 13.57 0.47 12.55
CA ASP A 157 13.92 0.54 11.14
C ASP A 157 12.70 0.09 10.33
N PHE A 158 12.31 0.89 9.34
CA PHE A 158 11.36 0.43 8.35
C PHE A 158 11.67 0.93 6.96
N ARG A 159 11.28 0.10 5.99
CA ARG A 159 11.33 0.40 4.56
C ARG A 159 9.94 0.28 3.99
N ILE A 160 9.55 1.26 3.19
CA ILE A 160 8.24 1.33 2.58
C ILE A 160 8.41 1.68 1.10
N GLN A 161 7.72 0.96 0.24
CA GLN A 161 7.63 1.30 -1.18
C GLN A 161 6.20 1.07 -1.67
N SER A 162 5.66 2.07 -2.36
CA SER A 162 4.37 1.99 -3.05
C SER A 162 4.55 1.79 -4.55
N TRP A 163 3.56 1.18 -5.19
CA TRP A 163 3.44 1.08 -6.63
C TRP A 163 1.97 1.18 -7.06
N SER A 164 1.71 1.61 -8.29
CA SER A 164 0.34 1.76 -8.80
C SER A 164 0.23 1.42 -10.27
N GLY A 165 -0.97 1.09 -10.73
CA GLY A 165 -1.30 0.91 -12.13
C GLY A 165 -2.74 1.36 -12.38
N PHE A 166 -2.98 1.98 -13.53
CA PHE A 166 -4.28 2.56 -13.87
C PHE A 166 -4.78 1.99 -15.20
N TYR A 167 -6.09 1.84 -15.29
CA TYR A 167 -6.75 1.25 -16.44
C TYR A 167 -7.96 2.08 -16.82
N GLN A 168 -8.13 2.25 -18.14
CA GLN A 168 -9.31 2.86 -18.74
C GLN A 168 -10.27 1.82 -19.31
N SER A 169 -9.82 0.56 -19.46
CA SER A 169 -10.57 -0.55 -20.04
C SER A 169 -10.44 -1.82 -19.21
N TRP A 170 -11.53 -2.58 -19.12
CA TRP A 170 -11.52 -3.93 -18.57
C TRP A 170 -10.76 -4.93 -19.45
N ASP A 171 -10.75 -4.71 -20.77
CA ASP A 171 -10.08 -5.61 -21.70
C ASP A 171 -8.55 -5.61 -21.48
N ASP A 172 -7.98 -4.46 -21.10
CA ASP A 172 -6.56 -4.34 -20.76
C ASP A 172 -6.23 -5.10 -19.48
N ILE A 173 -7.10 -5.01 -18.47
CA ILE A 173 -6.96 -5.74 -17.20
C ILE A 173 -6.99 -7.24 -17.48
N GLU A 174 -8.00 -7.73 -18.20
CA GLU A 174 -8.18 -9.15 -18.49
C GLU A 174 -6.99 -9.71 -19.32
N THR A 175 -6.54 -8.94 -20.32
CA THR A 175 -5.39 -9.31 -21.17
C THR A 175 -4.09 -9.40 -20.35
N GLN A 176 -3.79 -8.37 -19.57
CA GLN A 176 -2.58 -8.33 -18.74
C GLN A 176 -2.62 -9.38 -17.63
N TYR A 177 -3.79 -9.61 -17.02
CA TYR A 177 -3.98 -10.67 -16.03
C TYR A 177 -3.71 -12.05 -16.61
N ALA A 178 -4.32 -12.38 -17.75
CA ALA A 178 -4.09 -13.66 -18.41
C ALA A 178 -2.61 -13.88 -18.76
N ALA A 179 -1.95 -12.85 -19.29
CA ALA A 179 -0.53 -12.91 -19.65
C ALA A 179 0.37 -13.11 -18.41
N ALA A 180 0.13 -12.36 -17.34
CA ALA A 180 0.90 -12.46 -16.10
C ALA A 180 0.70 -13.82 -15.42
N VAL A 181 -0.54 -14.31 -15.33
CA VAL A 181 -0.84 -15.64 -14.79
C VAL A 181 -0.12 -16.74 -15.58
N GLN A 182 -0.13 -16.68 -16.90
CA GLN A 182 0.57 -17.65 -17.73
C GLN A 182 2.08 -17.60 -17.50
N ALA A 183 2.66 -16.41 -17.43
CA ALA A 183 4.10 -16.24 -17.25
C ALA A 183 4.58 -16.69 -15.87
N LEU A 184 3.87 -16.32 -14.79
CA LEU A 184 4.30 -16.57 -13.41
C LEU A 184 3.96 -17.99 -12.94
N ARG A 185 2.97 -18.67 -13.53
CA ARG A 185 2.74 -20.11 -13.29
C ARG A 185 3.89 -20.97 -13.80
N ASN A 186 4.53 -20.59 -14.90
CA ASN A 186 5.62 -21.35 -15.52
C ASN A 186 6.98 -21.16 -14.82
N GLN A 187 7.04 -20.31 -13.79
CA GLN A 187 8.25 -20.03 -13.00
C GLN A 187 8.26 -20.74 -11.63
N LYS A 188 7.17 -21.44 -11.28
CA LYS A 188 7.04 -22.27 -10.08
C LYS A 188 7.17 -23.75 -10.45
#